data_AF-A0ABD2UYY9-F1
#
_entry.id   AF-A0ABD2UYY9-F1
#
_cell.length_a   1.000
_cell.length_b   1.000
_cell.length_c   1.000
_cell.angle_alpha   90.00
_cell.angle_beta   90.00
_cell.angle_gamma   90.00
#
_symmetry.space_group_name_H-M   'P 1'
#
loop_
_entity.id
_entity.type
_entity.pdbx_description
1 polymer ?
#
loop_
_entity_poly.entity_id
_entity_poly.type
_entity_poly.pdbx_seq_one_letter_code
_entity_poly.pdbx_strand_id
1 'polypeptide(L)'
;MIPWFLVVTDYYALRKDIDWNTDVHYAGRPVGDPLVYGNRENIPQQCDNSTDCGLYTCAFAEYVCRGDRNVSMSGLNAENLRLRFGATLWEYGKMKIDTESVSEDEASNQGGRSNRRVKE
;
A
#
# COMPACT_ATOMS: atom_id res chain seq x y z
N MET A 1 -8.38 4.67 15.73
CA MET A 1 -7.97 3.29 16.09
C MET A 1 -6.67 2.87 15.40
N ILE A 2 -6.43 3.23 14.13
CA ILE A 2 -5.22 2.87 13.39
C ILE A 2 -3.90 3.35 14.02
N PRO A 3 -3.74 4.63 14.47
CA PRO A 3 -2.47 5.09 15.05
C PRO A 3 -2.05 4.27 16.27
N TRP A 4 -2.99 4.03 17.19
CA TRP A 4 -2.75 3.21 18.37
C TRP A 4 -2.42 1.75 18.05
N PHE A 5 -3.08 1.17 17.04
CA PHE A 5 -2.77 -0.18 16.59
C PHE A 5 -1.32 -0.30 16.11
N LEU A 6 -0.80 0.68 15.37
CA LEU A 6 0.59 0.70 14.91
C LEU A 6 1.58 0.80 16.08
N VAL A 7 1.24 1.60 17.10
CA VAL A 7 2.06 1.72 18.31
C VAL A 7 2.09 0.42 19.11
N VAL A 8 0.92 -0.18 19.37
CA VAL A 8 0.80 -1.41 20.19
C VAL A 8 1.43 -2.63 19.52
N THR A 9 1.50 -2.65 18.19
CA THR A 9 2.16 -3.73 17.44
C THR A 9 3.67 -3.51 17.26
N ASP A 10 4.25 -2.49 17.90
CA ASP A 10 5.65 -2.08 17.75
C ASP A 10 6.05 -1.84 16.28
N TYR A 11 5.09 -1.47 15.42
CA TYR A 11 5.28 -1.35 13.97
C TYR A 11 6.46 -0.44 13.63
N TYR A 12 6.52 0.75 14.26
CA TYR A 12 7.57 1.72 14.02
C TYR A 12 8.95 1.25 14.51
N ALA A 13 9.00 0.39 15.53
CA ALA A 13 10.26 -0.18 16.01
C ALA A 13 10.77 -1.33 15.10
N LEU A 14 9.86 -2.02 14.42
CA LEU A 14 10.18 -3.11 13.49
C LEU A 14 10.66 -2.61 12.12
N ARG A 15 10.32 -1.37 11.74
CA ARG A 15 10.66 -0.77 10.45
C ARG A 15 11.96 0.03 10.53
N LYS A 16 13.05 -0.54 10.02
CA LYS A 16 14.38 0.11 9.97
C LYS A 16 14.46 1.28 8.98
N ASP A 17 13.53 1.32 8.04
CA ASP A 17 13.37 2.36 7.02
C ASP A 17 12.61 3.59 7.52
N ILE A 18 12.07 3.56 8.74
CA ILE A 18 11.33 4.67 9.34
C ILE A 18 12.11 5.19 10.54
N ASP A 19 12.60 6.43 10.47
CA ASP A 19 13.16 7.12 11.64
C ASP A 19 12.16 8.16 12.16
N TRP A 20 11.48 7.79 13.25
CA TRP A 20 10.48 8.65 13.89
C TRP A 20 11.03 10.01 14.34
N ASN A 21 12.31 10.05 14.76
CA ASN A 21 12.87 11.25 15.37
C ASN A 21 13.42 12.24 14.35
N THR A 22 13.83 11.76 13.17
CA THR A 22 14.51 12.59 12.16
C THR A 22 13.70 12.83 10.90
N ASP A 23 12.77 11.94 10.56
CA ASP A 23 11.95 12.09 9.36
C ASP A 23 11.02 13.30 9.50
N VAL A 24 11.00 14.15 8.48
CA VAL A 24 10.22 15.40 8.43
C VAL A 24 8.71 15.20 8.64
N HIS A 25 8.20 13.99 8.41
CA HIS A 25 6.79 13.65 8.61
C HIS A 25 6.45 13.31 10.06
N TYR A 26 7.42 12.83 10.85
CA TYR A 26 7.21 12.34 12.22
C TYR A 26 7.93 13.18 13.29
N ALA A 27 8.99 13.89 12.93
CA ALA A 27 9.81 14.67 13.85
C ALA A 27 8.96 15.66 14.66
N GLY A 28 9.06 15.56 15.98
CA GLY A 28 8.32 16.40 16.92
C GLY A 28 6.86 16.02 17.14
N ARG A 29 6.35 14.95 16.49
CA ARG A 29 5.01 14.43 16.74
C ARG A 29 5.01 13.38 17.86
N PRO A 30 3.97 13.36 18.72
CA PRO A 30 3.82 12.32 19.73
C PRO A 30 3.58 10.96 19.06
N VAL A 31 4.16 9.91 19.63
CA VAL A 31 3.91 8.53 19.20
C VAL A 31 2.41 8.23 19.38
N GLY A 32 1.72 7.88 18.30
CA GLY A 32 0.27 7.69 18.29
C GLY A 32 -0.56 8.93 17.96
N ASP A 33 0.07 10.02 17.50
CA ASP A 33 -0.62 11.19 16.92
C ASP A 33 -1.68 10.72 15.90
N PRO A 34 -2.94 11.21 15.97
CA PRO A 34 -3.95 10.84 15.01
C PRO A 34 -3.53 11.15 13.58
N LEU A 35 -3.73 10.17 12.68
CA LEU A 35 -3.52 10.39 11.27
C LEU A 35 -4.54 11.42 10.76
N VAL A 36 -4.03 12.47 10.14
CA VAL A 36 -4.87 13.44 9.41
C VAL A 36 -5.32 12.77 8.12
N TYR A 37 -6.62 12.51 8.00
CA TYR A 37 -7.22 12.03 6.76
C TYR A 37 -8.07 13.14 6.15
N GLY A 38 -8.12 13.17 4.82
CA GLY A 38 -8.98 14.09 4.08
C GLY A 38 -9.85 13.30 3.13
N ASN A 39 -11.16 13.53 3.19
CA ASN A 39 -12.07 13.01 2.18
C ASN A 39 -11.81 13.74 0.85
N ARG A 40 -11.98 13.01 -0.24
CA ARG A 40 -11.91 13.55 -1.59
C ARG A 40 -13.24 13.29 -2.25
N GLU A 41 -13.92 14.38 -2.58
CA GLU A 41 -15.19 14.36 -3.30
C GLU A 41 -14.93 14.30 -4.79
N ASN A 42 -15.95 13.89 -5.56
CA ASN A 42 -15.91 13.86 -7.03
C ASN A 42 -14.84 12.94 -7.63
N ILE A 43 -14.38 11.95 -6.87
CA ILE A 43 -13.61 10.83 -7.44
C ILE A 43 -14.59 9.95 -8.23
N PRO A 44 -14.29 9.58 -9.50
CA PRO A 44 -15.09 8.63 -10.23
C PRO A 44 -15.16 7.31 -9.49
N GLN A 45 -16.36 6.78 -9.43
CA GLN A 45 -16.62 5.47 -8.86
C GLN A 45 -17.11 4.57 -9.99
N GLN A 46 -16.84 3.27 -9.84
CA GLN A 46 -17.44 2.26 -10.69
C GLN A 46 -18.98 2.32 -10.59
N CYS A 47 -19.68 1.85 -11.62
CA CYS A 47 -21.12 1.63 -11.53
C CYS A 47 -21.43 0.50 -10.53
N ASP A 48 -22.60 0.54 -9.88
CA ASP A 48 -23.01 -0.46 -8.88
C ASP A 48 -23.02 -1.91 -9.40
N ASN A 49 -23.18 -2.10 -10.71
CA ASN A 49 -23.17 -3.39 -11.38
C ASN A 49 -21.81 -3.78 -12.00
N SER A 50 -20.76 -2.97 -11.78
CA SER A 50 -19.41 -3.23 -12.27
C SER A 50 -18.61 -4.05 -11.25
N THR A 51 -17.67 -4.85 -11.75
CA THR A 51 -16.70 -5.63 -10.98
C THR A 51 -15.30 -4.99 -11.00
N ASP A 52 -15.21 -3.70 -11.32
CA ASP A 52 -13.95 -2.99 -11.57
C ASP A 52 -13.38 -2.28 -10.33
N CYS A 53 -13.84 -2.62 -9.13
CA CYS A 53 -13.47 -1.93 -7.87
C CYS A 53 -11.95 -1.80 -7.69
N GLY A 54 -11.21 -2.85 -8.05
CA GLY A 54 -9.75 -2.87 -8.02
C GLY A 54 -9.13 -1.89 -9.01
N LEU A 55 -9.68 -1.77 -10.22
CA LEU A 55 -9.17 -0.83 -11.23
C LEU A 55 -9.31 0.62 -10.78
N TYR A 56 -10.48 0.98 -10.21
CA TYR A 56 -10.71 2.32 -9.68
C TYR A 56 -9.83 2.61 -8.46
N THR A 57 -9.60 1.61 -7.60
CA THR A 57 -8.68 1.72 -6.46
C THR A 57 -7.23 1.95 -6.93
N CYS A 58 -6.76 1.17 -7.92
CA CYS A 58 -5.43 1.32 -8.51
C CYS A 58 -5.27 2.69 -9.20
N ALA A 59 -6.27 3.13 -9.97
CA ALA A 59 -6.25 4.44 -10.62
C ALA A 59 -6.19 5.57 -9.59
N PHE A 60 -6.93 5.45 -8.48
CA PHE A 60 -6.87 6.41 -7.39
C PHE A 60 -5.51 6.41 -6.68
N ALA A 61 -4.93 5.24 -6.40
CA ALA A 61 -3.60 5.13 -5.82
C ALA A 61 -2.53 5.77 -6.73
N GLU A 62 -2.58 5.50 -8.04
CA GLU A 62 -1.70 6.12 -9.02
C GLU A 62 -1.83 7.65 -9.02
N TYR A 63 -3.06 8.17 -8.97
CA TYR A 63 -3.33 9.61 -8.86
C TYR A 63 -2.68 10.21 -7.61
N VAL A 64 -2.85 9.58 -6.44
CA VAL A 64 -2.24 10.04 -5.17
C VAL A 64 -0.71 10.04 -5.28
N CYS A 65 -0.11 8.97 -5.82
CA CYS A 65 1.34 8.83 -5.95
C CYS A 65 1.97 9.86 -6.89
N ARG A 66 1.26 10.26 -7.97
CA ARG A 66 1.74 11.29 -8.90
C ARG A 66 1.72 12.70 -8.29
N GLY A 67 1.02 12.90 -7.17
CA GLY A 67 0.94 14.19 -6.48
C GLY A 67 0.10 15.26 -7.21
N ASP A 68 -0.43 14.93 -8.39
CA ASP A 68 -1.27 15.83 -9.18
C ASP A 68 -2.68 15.83 -8.62
N ARG A 69 -3.04 16.90 -7.90
CA ARG A 69 -4.36 17.04 -7.28
C ARG A 69 -5.43 17.56 -8.25
N ASN A 70 -5.03 17.94 -9.47
CA ASN A 70 -5.89 18.55 -10.47
C ASN A 70 -6.26 17.60 -11.63
N VAL A 71 -5.83 16.34 -11.60
CA VAL A 71 -6.27 15.37 -12.60
C VAL A 71 -7.79 15.29 -12.54
N SER A 72 -8.43 15.79 -13.59
CA SER A 72 -9.83 15.53 -13.82
C SER A 72 -9.96 14.04 -14.07
N MET A 73 -10.39 13.32 -13.05
CA MET A 73 -10.67 11.90 -13.15
C MET A 73 -11.96 11.67 -13.98
N SER A 74 -12.61 12.72 -14.48
CA SER A 74 -13.69 12.62 -15.46
C SER A 74 -13.26 11.80 -16.68
N GLY A 75 -13.92 10.67 -16.95
CA GLY A 75 -13.66 9.86 -18.14
C GLY A 75 -12.65 8.73 -17.96
N LEU A 76 -12.46 8.23 -16.73
CA LEU A 76 -11.80 6.93 -16.55
C LEU A 76 -12.55 5.85 -17.32
N ASN A 77 -11.97 5.39 -18.43
CA ASN A 77 -12.46 4.23 -19.16
C ASN A 77 -11.91 2.96 -18.51
N ALA A 78 -12.79 2.17 -17.91
CA ALA A 78 -12.44 0.90 -17.26
C ALA A 78 -11.71 -0.07 -18.21
N GLU A 79 -12.06 -0.08 -19.50
CA GLU A 79 -11.40 -0.91 -20.51
C GLU A 79 -9.92 -0.52 -20.68
N ASN A 80 -9.64 0.78 -20.81
CA ASN A 80 -8.28 1.29 -20.93
C ASN A 80 -7.46 1.00 -19.67
N LEU A 81 -8.05 1.17 -18.48
CA LEU A 81 -7.40 0.84 -17.22
C LEU A 81 -7.06 -0.65 -17.15
N ARG A 82 -8.00 -1.52 -17.57
CA ARG A 82 -7.80 -2.97 -17.56
C ARG A 82 -6.66 -3.39 -18.49
N LEU A 83 -6.60 -2.84 -19.71
CA LEU A 83 -5.51 -3.12 -20.65
C LEU A 83 -4.16 -2.66 -20.09
N ARG A 84 -4.10 -1.43 -19.56
CA ARG A 84 -2.86 -0.85 -19.03
C ARG A 84 -2.35 -1.59 -17.79
N PHE A 85 -3.20 -1.78 -16.79
CA PHE A 85 -2.80 -2.49 -15.57
C PHE A 85 -2.56 -3.97 -15.84
N GLY A 86 -3.33 -4.59 -16.74
CA GLY A 86 -3.10 -5.97 -17.19
C GLY A 86 -1.73 -6.16 -17.83
N ALA A 87 -1.35 -5.28 -18.77
CA ALA A 87 -0.02 -5.30 -19.39
C ALA A 87 1.10 -5.09 -18.36
N THR A 88 0.93 -4.13 -17.45
CA THR A 88 1.90 -3.83 -16.39
C THR A 88 2.10 -5.03 -15.45
N LEU A 89 1.01 -5.67 -15.03
CA LEU A 89 1.05 -6.86 -14.18
C LEU A 89 1.70 -8.06 -14.89
N TRP A 90 1.43 -8.22 -16.19
CA TRP A 90 2.05 -9.26 -17.00
C TRP A 90 3.57 -9.07 -17.10
N GLU A 91 4.03 -7.88 -17.45
CA GLU A 91 5.47 -7.55 -17.52
C GLU A 91 6.16 -7.76 -16.17
N TYR A 92 5.53 -7.31 -15.08
CA TYR A 92 6.06 -7.50 -13.74
C TYR A 92 6.14 -8.99 -13.33
N GLY A 93 5.09 -9.76 -13.64
CA GLY A 93 5.09 -11.21 -13.40
C GLY A 93 6.19 -11.92 -14.19
N LYS A 94 6.40 -11.52 -15.45
CA LYS A 94 7.49 -12.00 -16.28
C LYS A 94 8.86 -11.69 -15.67
N MET A 95 9.08 -10.45 -15.24
CA MET A 95 10.31 -10.03 -14.56
C MET A 95 10.57 -10.84 -13.29
N LYS A 96 9.55 -11.10 -12.46
CA LYS A 96 9.71 -11.91 -11.24
C LYS A 96 10.15 -13.35 -11.54
N ILE A 97 9.57 -13.97 -12.56
CA ILE A 97 9.96 -15.32 -12.99
C ILE A 97 11.41 -15.33 -13.47
N ASP A 98 11.79 -14.35 -14.29
CA ASP A 98 13.12 -14.32 -14.90
C ASP A 98 14.22 -13.97 -13.88
N THR A 99 13.88 -13.31 -12.77
CA THR A 99 14.83 -12.90 -11.72
C THR A 99 14.84 -13.81 -10.48
N GLU A 100 14.03 -14.87 -10.46
CA GLU A 100 13.82 -15.74 -9.28
C GLU A 100 13.53 -14.96 -7.98
N SER A 101 12.98 -13.74 -8.10
CA SER A 101 12.79 -12.85 -6.96
C SER A 101 11.63 -13.33 -6.10
N VAL A 102 11.90 -13.58 -4.82
CA VAL A 102 10.86 -13.90 -3.82
C VAL A 102 10.27 -12.60 -3.28
N SER A 103 8.94 -12.51 -3.17
CA SER A 103 8.27 -11.36 -2.53
C SER A 103 8.68 -11.27 -1.06
N GLU A 104 8.87 -10.08 -0.51
CA GLU A 104 9.21 -9.90 0.91
C GLU A 104 8.20 -10.57 1.85
N ASP A 105 6.94 -10.62 1.44
CA ASP A 105 5.86 -11.31 2.15
C ASP A 105 6.13 -12.81 2.30
N GLU A 106 6.70 -13.45 1.28
CA GLU A 106 7.08 -14.86 1.30
C GLU A 106 8.44 -15.10 1.99
N ALA A 107 9.33 -14.13 1.95
CA ALA A 107 10.60 -14.19 2.68
C ALA A 107 10.38 -14.25 4.19
N SER A 108 9.34 -13.59 4.71
CA SER A 108 8.98 -13.63 6.13
C SER A 108 8.60 -15.04 6.63
N ASN A 109 8.00 -15.87 5.77
CA ASN A 109 7.61 -17.24 6.11
C ASN A 109 8.79 -18.22 6.16
N GLN A 110 9.95 -17.85 5.62
CA GLN A 110 11.16 -18.68 5.68
C GLN A 110 11.94 -18.51 7.01
N GLY A 111 11.67 -17.46 7.80
CA GLY A 111 12.35 -17.18 9.07
C GLY A 111 11.71 -17.77 10.33
N GLY A 112 10.56 -18.46 10.22
CA GLY A 112 9.66 -18.71 11.33
C GLY A 112 9.54 -20.16 11.84
N ARG A 113 10.64 -20.90 12.06
CA ARG A 113 10.62 -22.12 12.91
C ARG A 113 11.68 -22.03 14.02
N SER A 114 11.50 -21.09 14.94
CA SER A 114 12.16 -21.17 16.25
C SER A 114 11.29 -21.99 17.20
N ASN A 115 11.61 -23.28 17.34
CA ASN A 115 11.06 -24.12 18.41
C ASN A 115 11.52 -23.57 19.76
N ARG A 116 10.71 -22.73 20.41
CA ARG A 116 10.85 -22.47 21.85
C ARG A 116 10.37 -23.72 22.60
N ARG A 117 11.28 -24.62 22.93
CA ARG A 117 11.05 -25.59 24.01
C ARG A 117 10.98 -24.78 25.31
N VAL A 118 9.78 -24.65 25.86
CA VAL A 118 9.58 -24.33 27.28
C VAL A 118 10.11 -25.55 28.04
N LYS A 119 11.17 -25.36 28.85
CA LYS A 119 11.52 -26.29 29.91
C LYS A 119 10.77 -25.82 31.15
N GLU A 120 9.86 -26.67 31.63
CA GLU A 120 9.39 -26.66 33.02
C GLU A 120 10.51 -27.10 33.96
#